data_AF-A0A351RST3-F1
#
_entry.id   AF-A0A351RST3-F1
#
_cell.length_a   1.000
_cell.length_b   1.000
_cell.length_c   1.000
_cell.angle_alpha   90.00
_cell.angle_beta   90.00
_cell.angle_gamma   90.00
#
_symmetry.space_group_name_H-M   'P 1'
#
loop_
_entity.id
_entity.type
_entity.pdbx_description
1 polymer ?
#
loop_
_entity_poly.entity_id
_entity_poly.type
_entity_poly.pdbx_seq_one_letter_code
_entity_poly.pdbx_strand_id
1 'polypeptide(L)' 'PNIDFYSGIVFQGLGIPTDLFTPIFAMGRVTGWLAHWLEQLKTNKIYRPDQKYIGTHNQPYVPIGERK' A
#
# COMPACT_ATOMS: atom_id res chain seq x y z
N PRO A 1 13.16 -14.66 -9.49
CA PRO A 1 11.68 -14.75 -9.61
C PRO A 1 11.04 -14.83 -8.22
N ASN A 2 10.01 -14.01 -7.98
CA ASN A 2 9.26 -14.00 -6.71
C ASN A 2 8.12 -15.03 -6.74
N ILE A 3 7.40 -15.18 -5.62
CA ILE A 3 6.29 -16.13 -5.50
C ILE A 3 5.14 -15.84 -6.48
N ASP A 4 4.92 -14.57 -6.81
CA ASP A 4 3.84 -14.12 -7.69
C ASP A 4 4.02 -14.60 -9.13
N PHE A 5 5.27 -14.75 -9.58
CA PHE A 5 5.59 -15.31 -10.88
C PHE A 5 5.13 -16.77 -11.02
N TYR A 6 5.39 -17.60 -10.00
CA TYR A 6 5.00 -19.01 -10.03
C TYR A 6 3.52 -19.20 -9.73
N SER A 7 2.93 -18.41 -8.82
CA SER A 7 1.50 -18.49 -8.51
C SER A 7 0.64 -18.07 -9.70
N GLY A 8 1.07 -17.11 -10.52
CA GLY A 8 0.38 -16.73 -11.75
C GLY A 8 0.29 -17.88 -12.77
N ILE A 9 1.37 -18.66 -12.92
CA ILE A 9 1.37 -19.86 -13.78
C ILE A 9 0.40 -20.92 -13.23
N VAL A 10 0.36 -21.11 -11.91
CA VAL A 10 -0.57 -22.05 -11.26
C VAL A 10 -2.02 -21.61 -11.46
N PHE A 11 -2.35 -20.33 -11.23
CA PHE A 11 -3.71 -19.83 -11.41
C PHE A 11 -4.16 -19.88 -12.87
N GLN A 12 -3.26 -19.63 -13.81
CA GLN A 12 -3.51 -19.83 -15.24
C GLN A 12 -3.77 -21.30 -15.57
N GLY A 13 -2.99 -22.23 -15.00
CA GLY A 13 -3.22 -23.67 -15.14
C GLY A 13 -4.53 -24.15 -14.53
N LEU A 14 -5.06 -23.44 -13.53
CA LEU A 14 -6.38 -23.67 -12.93
C LEU A 14 -7.53 -23.01 -13.70
N GLY A 15 -7.26 -22.31 -14.81
CA GLY A 15 -8.27 -21.64 -15.62
C GLY A 15 -8.89 -20.41 -14.96
N ILE A 16 -8.23 -19.85 -13.93
CA ILE A 16 -8.72 -18.65 -13.24
C ILE A 16 -8.44 -17.42 -14.13
N PRO A 17 -9.43 -16.55 -14.39
CA PRO A 17 -9.21 -15.27 -15.06
C PRO A 17 -8.15 -14.43 -14.35
N THR A 18 -7.24 -13.81 -15.10
CA THR A 18 -6.14 -12.99 -14.57
C THR A 18 -6.62 -11.86 -13.66
N ASP A 19 -7.82 -11.33 -13.93
CA ASP A 19 -8.45 -10.26 -13.14
C ASP A 19 -8.76 -10.69 -11.70
N LEU A 20 -8.82 -12.00 -11.43
CA LEU A 20 -9.10 -12.58 -10.11
C LEU A 20 -7.85 -12.92 -9.29
N PHE A 21 -6.64 -12.73 -9.83
CA PHE A 21 -5.41 -13.08 -9.12
C PHE A 21 -5.21 -12.23 -7.85
N THR A 22 -5.44 -10.91 -7.97
CA THR A 22 -5.33 -9.98 -6.83
C THR A 22 -6.39 -10.23 -5.74
N PRO A 23 -7.68 -10.45 -6.07
CA PRO A 23 -8.67 -10.91 -5.09
C PRO A 23 -8.30 -12.19 -4.35
N ILE A 24 -7.75 -13.20 -5.05
CA ILE A 24 -7.33 -14.47 -4.43
C ILE A 24 -6.18 -14.24 -3.43
N PHE A 25 -5.21 -13.40 -3.81
CA PHE A 25 -4.16 -13.00 -2.90
C PHE A 25 -4.73 -12.33 -1.64
N ALA A 26 -5.67 -11.40 -1.80
CA ALA A 26 -6.30 -10.70 -0.68
C ALA A 26 -7.01 -11.69 0.27
N MET A 27 -7.79 -12.64 -0.28
CA MET A 27 -8.45 -13.69 0.52
C MET A 27 -7.46 -14.47 1.38
N GLY A 28 -6.30 -14.85 0.81
CA GLY A 28 -5.24 -15.53 1.56
C GLY A 28 -4.58 -14.66 2.63
N ARG A 29 -4.50 -13.34 2.41
CA ARG A 29 -3.80 -12.40 3.31
C ARG A 29 -4.64 -11.85 4.44
N VAL A 30 -5.97 -11.93 4.35
CA VAL A 30 -6.89 -11.49 5.41
C VAL A 30 -6.53 -12.11 6.77
N THR A 31 -6.16 -13.38 6.82
CA THR A 31 -5.77 -14.05 8.09
C THR A 31 -4.53 -13.40 8.72
N GLY A 32 -3.50 -13.12 7.93
CA GLY A 32 -2.28 -12.44 8.40
C GLY A 32 -2.53 -10.99 8.79
N TRP A 33 -3.37 -10.27 8.05
CA TRP A 33 -3.76 -8.91 8.40
C TRP A 33 -4.52 -8.86 9.73
N LEU A 34 -5.45 -9.78 9.95
CA LEU A 34 -6.19 -9.88 11.22
C LEU A 34 -5.27 -10.26 12.38
N ALA A 35 -4.32 -11.18 12.17
CA ALA A 35 -3.34 -11.54 13.19
C ALA A 35 -2.51 -10.32 13.63
N HIS A 36 -1.93 -9.58 12.68
CA HIS A 36 -1.17 -8.37 12.98
C HIS A 36 -2.03 -7.26 13.59
N TRP A 37 -3.29 -7.15 13.17
CA TRP A 37 -4.22 -6.19 13.79
C TRP A 37 -4.47 -6.53 15.26
N LEU A 38 -4.71 -7.80 15.59
CA LEU A 38 -4.86 -8.25 16.98
C LEU A 38 -3.58 -8.05 17.80
N GLU A 39 -2.40 -8.28 17.22
CA GLU A 39 -1.12 -7.94 17.86
C GLU A 39 -1.01 -6.44 18.16
N GLN A 40 -1.38 -5.61 17.18
CA GLN A 40 -1.36 -4.16 17.32
C GLN A 40 -2.30 -3.68 18.42
N LEU A 41 -3.48 -4.27 18.57
CA LEU A 41 -4.45 -3.91 19.63
C LEU A 41 -3.93 -4.19 21.04
N LYS A 42 -2.95 -5.08 21.23
CA LYS A 42 -2.37 -5.38 22.56
C LYS A 42 -1.51 -4.25 23.10
N THR A 43 -0.71 -3.60 22.24
CA THR A 43 0.14 -2.45 22.62
C THR A 43 -0.51 -1.11 22.28
N ASN A 44 -1.42 -1.12 21.31
CA ASN A 44 -2.30 -0.04 20.86
C ASN A 44 -1.62 1.33 20.71
N LYS A 45 -0.49 1.37 19.98
CA LYS A 45 0.26 2.60 19.73
C LYS A 45 0.07 3.06 18.29
N ILE A 46 -0.44 4.28 18.07
CA ILE A 46 -0.56 4.81 16.71
C ILE A 46 0.83 5.01 16.08
N TYR A 47 0.98 4.56 14.83
CA TYR A 47 2.15 4.85 14.02
C TYR A 47 2.03 6.28 13.47
N ARG A 48 2.87 7.19 13.95
CA ARG A 48 2.95 8.58 13.50
C ARG A 48 4.36 8.85 12.94
N PRO A 49 4.60 8.57 11.65
CA PRO A 49 5.86 8.92 11.02
C PRO A 49 5.96 10.43 10.85
N ASP A 50 7.15 10.99 11.09
CA ASP A 50 7.47 12.37 10.78
C ASP A 50 8.11 12.47 9.39
N GLN A 51 8.03 13.66 8.80
CA GLN A 51 8.62 13.96 7.51
C GLN A 51 9.59 15.13 7.63
N LYS A 52 10.73 15.02 6.95
CA LYS A 52 11.70 16.11 6.83
C LYS A 52 11.32 16.98 5.63
N TYR A 53 10.86 18.19 5.88
CA TYR A 53 10.60 19.15 4.81
C TYR A 53 11.93 19.68 4.23
N ILE A 54 12.08 19.57 2.90
CA ILE A 54 13.26 20.03 2.14
C ILE A 54 12.91 21.12 1.12
N GLY A 55 11.67 21.64 1.16
CA GLY A 55 11.22 22.68 0.25
C GLY A 55 11.68 24.08 0.66
N THR A 56 11.39 25.05 -0.21
CA THR A 56 11.64 26.45 0.05
C THR A 56 10.65 26.99 1.08
N HIS A 57 11.16 27.54 2.18
CA HIS A 57 10.34 28.13 3.23
C HIS A 57 9.98 29.58 2.88
N ASN A 58 8.90 30.09 3.49
CA ASN A 58 8.52 31.51 3.45
C ASN A 58 8.42 32.11 2.04
N GLN A 59 7.98 31.33 1.05
CA GLN A 59 7.74 31.85 -0.28
C GLN A 59 6.65 32.92 -0.22
N PRO A 60 6.93 34.16 -0.65
CA PRO A 60 5.93 35.21 -0.65
C PRO A 60 4.81 34.82 -1.62
N TYR A 61 3.57 35.11 -1.23
CA TYR A 61 2.45 34.91 -2.13
C TYR A 61 2.54 35.89 -3.30
N VAL A 62 2.56 35.37 -4.53
CA VAL A 62 2.49 36.17 -5.76
C VAL A 62 1.04 36.13 -6.29
N PRO A 63 0.36 37.29 -6.44
CA PRO A 63 -0.96 37.35 -7.06
C PRO A 63 -0.99 36.72 -8.44
N ILE A 64 -2.11 36.09 -8.82
CA ILE A 64 -2.19 35.29 -10.05
C ILE A 64 -1.84 36.09 -11.33
N GLY A 65 -2.19 37.38 -11.39
CA GLY A 65 -1.88 38.25 -12.54
C GLY A 65 -0.40 38.68 -12.63
N GLU A 66 0.39 38.43 -11.59
CA GLU A 66 1.83 38.74 -11.52
C GLU A 66 2.71 37.49 -11.65
N ARG A 67 2.09 36.31 -11.77
CA ARG A 67 2.80 35.06 -12.09
C ARG A 67 3.09 35.06 -13.59
N LYS A 68 4.36 34.80 -13.96
CA LYS A 68 4.75 34.57 -15.35
C LYS A 68 4.20 33.25 -15.88
#